data_AF-A0AAP8N7I8-F1
#
_entry.id   AF-A0AAP8N7I8-F1
#
_cell.length_a   1.000
_cell.length_b   1.000
_cell.length_c   1.000
_cell.angle_alpha   90.00
_cell.angle_beta   90.00
_cell.angle_gamma   90.00
#
_symmetry.space_group_name_H-M   'P 1'
#
loop_
_entity.id
_entity.type
_entity.pdbx_description
1 polymer ?
#
loop_
_entity_poly.entity_id
_entity_poly.type
_entity_poly.pdbx_seq_one_letter_code
_entity_poly.pdbx_strand_id
1 'polypeptide(L)'
;ARENNVPLRVRSGRHALDKNLSVVKGGVVIDVSDMQKVILDKKNSTATVQTGIHVGPLVKGLAREGFMAPFGDSPTVGIGGITMGGGFGVLSRSIGLISDNLLALKM
;
A
#
# COMPACT_ATOMS: atom_id res chain seq x y z
N ALA A 1 19.89 -0.85 -11.50
CA ALA A 1 19.02 -1.54 -12.47
C ALA A 1 19.14 -0.93 -13.87
N ARG A 2 18.72 0.32 -14.07
CA ARG A 2 18.80 1.03 -15.36
C ARG A 2 20.19 1.00 -15.99
N GLU A 3 21.22 1.45 -15.27
CA GLU A 3 22.60 1.56 -15.80
C GLU A 3 23.22 0.22 -16.19
N ASN A 4 22.79 -0.87 -15.55
CA ASN A 4 23.35 -2.21 -15.76
C ASN A 4 22.39 -3.11 -16.55
N ASN A 5 21.29 -2.56 -17.10
CA ASN A 5 20.23 -3.29 -17.81
C ASN A 5 19.73 -4.55 -17.05
N VAL A 6 19.58 -4.44 -15.72
CA VAL A 6 19.17 -5.55 -14.86
C VAL A 6 17.64 -5.52 -14.68
N PRO A 7 16.93 -6.65 -14.85
CA PRO A 7 15.49 -6.73 -14.61
C PRO A 7 15.12 -6.24 -13.20
N LEU A 8 14.03 -5.49 -13.11
CA LEU A 8 13.60 -4.84 -11.87
C LEU A 8 12.14 -5.19 -11.54
N ARG A 9 11.88 -5.48 -10.27
CA ARG A 9 10.52 -5.49 -9.71
C ARG A 9 10.48 -4.67 -8.42
N VAL A 10 9.31 -4.10 -8.14
CA VAL A 10 9.00 -3.47 -6.86
C VAL A 10 8.15 -4.42 -6.04
N ARG A 11 8.29 -4.39 -4.72
CA ARG A 11 7.58 -5.27 -3.81
C ARG A 11 7.14 -4.53 -2.56
N SER A 12 5.84 -4.61 -2.28
CA SER A 12 5.22 -4.22 -1.00
C SER A 12 4.85 -5.50 -0.24
N GLY A 13 3.57 -5.77 0.01
CA GLY A 13 3.10 -6.90 0.84
C GLY A 13 3.09 -8.28 0.19
N ARG A 14 3.73 -8.49 -0.97
CA ARG A 14 3.88 -9.83 -1.63
C ARG A 14 2.56 -10.55 -1.96
N HIS A 15 1.48 -9.80 -2.19
CA HIS A 15 0.13 -10.31 -2.47
C HIS A 15 -0.24 -10.39 -3.95
N ALA A 16 0.74 -10.31 -4.85
CA ALA A 16 0.46 -10.43 -6.27
C ALA A 16 0.04 -11.86 -6.64
N LEU A 17 -1.07 -12.01 -7.37
CA LEU A 17 -1.58 -13.32 -7.79
C LEU A 17 -0.64 -14.04 -8.77
N ASP A 18 0.01 -13.27 -9.65
CA ASP A 18 1.05 -13.80 -10.54
C ASP A 18 2.41 -13.76 -9.85
N LYS A 19 3.11 -14.90 -9.87
CA LYS A 19 4.41 -15.09 -9.25
C LYS A 19 5.47 -14.07 -9.72
N ASN A 20 5.39 -13.56 -10.95
CA ASN A 20 6.43 -12.70 -11.54
C ASN A 20 6.20 -11.20 -11.35
N LEU A 21 5.20 -10.80 -10.56
CA LEU A 21 4.87 -9.40 -10.31
C LEU A 21 5.55 -8.80 -9.08
N SER A 22 6.03 -9.63 -8.15
CA SER A 22 6.75 -9.16 -6.94
C SER A 22 8.14 -9.80 -6.75
N VAL A 23 8.55 -10.70 -7.65
CA VAL A 23 9.90 -11.27 -7.73
C VAL A 23 10.37 -11.25 -9.18
N VAL A 24 11.69 -11.32 -9.39
CA VAL A 24 12.29 -11.42 -10.71
C VAL A 24 13.52 -12.33 -10.66
N LYS A 25 13.70 -13.16 -11.70
CA LYS A 25 14.88 -14.02 -11.84
C LYS A 25 16.01 -13.23 -12.51
N GLY A 26 17.23 -13.37 -11.99
CA GLY A 26 18.41 -12.69 -12.54
C GLY A 26 18.32 -11.17 -12.47
N GLY A 27 17.54 -10.64 -11.52
CA GLY A 27 17.24 -9.23 -11.39
C GLY A 27 17.33 -8.73 -9.95
N VAL A 28 16.94 -7.48 -9.74
CA VAL A 28 16.84 -6.85 -8.42
C VAL A 28 15.37 -6.65 -8.06
N VAL A 29 15.06 -6.86 -6.79
CA VAL A 29 13.77 -6.48 -6.22
C VAL A 29 13.98 -5.30 -5.27
N ILE A 30 13.28 -4.19 -5.53
CA ILE A 30 13.16 -3.09 -4.56
C ILE A 30 12.04 -3.47 -3.60
N ASP A 31 12.43 -3.95 -2.43
CA ASP A 31 11.53 -4.32 -1.35
C ASP A 31 11.33 -3.11 -0.44
N VAL A 32 10.10 -2.61 -0.38
CA VAL A 32 9.75 -1.46 0.48
C VAL A 32 9.15 -1.91 1.81
N SER A 33 9.20 -3.20 2.17
CA SER A 33 8.56 -3.74 3.39
C SER A 33 8.95 -3.03 4.69
N ASP A 34 10.14 -2.42 4.73
CA ASP A 34 10.63 -1.72 5.93
C ASP A 34 10.16 -0.24 5.99
N MET A 35 9.59 0.27 4.90
CA MET A 35 9.00 1.61 4.85
C MET A 35 7.58 1.58 5.44
N GLN A 36 7.48 1.63 6.77
CA GLN A 36 6.22 1.45 7.50
C GLN A 36 5.71 2.71 8.21
N LYS A 37 6.32 3.88 7.99
CA LYS A 37 5.94 5.13 8.67
C LYS A 37 4.54 5.58 8.24
N VAL A 38 3.75 6.01 9.24
CA VAL A 38 2.44 6.66 9.07
C VAL A 38 2.49 8.01 9.77
N ILE A 39 2.07 9.06 9.07
CA ILE A 39 1.93 10.42 9.63
C ILE A 39 0.47 10.83 9.46
N LEU A 40 -0.23 11.02 10.57
CA LEU A 40 -1.64 11.40 10.59
C LEU A 40 -1.78 12.90 10.87
N ASP A 41 -2.42 13.62 9.96
CA ASP A 41 -2.90 14.99 10.18
C ASP A 41 -4.36 14.93 10.62
N LYS A 42 -4.57 15.05 11.94
CA LYS A 42 -5.91 14.99 12.55
C LYS A 42 -6.80 16.17 12.18
N LYS A 43 -6.21 17.34 11.87
CA LYS A 43 -6.97 18.54 11.54
C LYS A 43 -7.61 18.41 10.17
N ASN A 44 -6.85 17.89 9.21
CA ASN A 44 -7.31 17.72 7.84
C ASN A 44 -7.87 16.31 7.55
N SER A 45 -7.83 15.41 8.53
CA SER A 45 -8.27 14.01 8.40
C SER A 45 -7.55 13.26 7.26
N THR A 46 -6.23 13.45 7.14
CA THR A 46 -5.42 12.82 6.10
C THR A 46 -4.26 12.04 6.71
N ALA A 47 -3.87 10.94 6.06
CA ALA A 47 -2.73 10.13 6.47
C ALA A 47 -1.72 10.01 5.33
N THR A 48 -0.47 10.36 5.61
CA THR A 48 0.66 10.04 4.73
C THR A 48 1.24 8.71 5.15
N VAL A 49 1.21 7.72 4.25
CA VAL A 49 1.53 6.33 4.55
C VAL A 49 2.64 5.86 3.64
N GLN A 50 3.71 5.30 4.21
CA GLN A 50 4.73 4.62 3.43
C GLN A 50 4.21 3.28 2.90
N THR A 51 4.60 2.94 1.67
CA THR A 51 4.00 1.85 0.88
C THR A 51 4.33 0.44 1.36
N GLY A 52 5.25 0.29 2.32
CA GLY A 52 5.64 -0.98 2.91
C GLY A 52 4.67 -1.56 3.93
N ILE A 53 3.81 -0.72 4.52
CA ILE A 53 2.90 -1.17 5.57
C ILE A 53 1.78 -2.07 5.00
N HIS A 54 1.39 -3.05 5.80
CA HIS A 54 0.22 -3.89 5.51
C HIS A 54 -1.08 -3.19 5.96
N VAL A 55 -2.19 -3.54 5.31
CA VAL A 55 -3.53 -3.00 5.59
C VAL A 55 -3.91 -3.16 7.07
N GLY A 56 -3.68 -4.34 7.66
CA GLY A 56 -4.09 -4.64 9.04
C GLY A 56 -3.47 -3.70 10.08
N PRO A 57 -2.13 -3.60 10.15
CA PRO A 57 -1.45 -2.64 11.04
C PRO A 57 -1.87 -1.18 10.80
N LEU A 58 -2.01 -0.75 9.54
CA LEU A 58 -2.44 0.61 9.20
C LEU A 58 -3.83 0.91 9.77
N VAL A 59 -4.82 0.07 9.46
CA VAL A 59 -6.21 0.26 9.88
C VAL A 59 -6.32 0.22 11.41
N LYS A 60 -5.65 -0.72 12.07
CA LYS A 60 -5.60 -0.78 13.54
C LYS A 60 -4.98 0.47 14.16
N GLY A 61 -3.92 1.01 13.55
CA GLY A 61 -3.27 2.23 13.99
C GLY A 61 -4.19 3.45 13.86
N LEU A 62 -4.82 3.64 12.70
CA LEU A 62 -5.76 4.74 12.47
C LEU A 62 -6.98 4.65 13.39
N ALA A 63 -7.54 3.45 13.58
CA ALA A 63 -8.72 3.24 14.42
C ALA A 63 -8.47 3.62 15.88
N ARG A 64 -7.27 3.36 16.42
CA ARG A 64 -6.87 3.79 17.77
C ARG A 64 -6.86 5.30 17.94
N GLU A 65 -6.60 6.03 16.87
CA GLU A 65 -6.62 7.49 16.83
C GLU A 65 -8.01 8.06 16.53
N GLY A 66 -9.03 7.21 16.32
CA GLY A 66 -10.39 7.60 15.97
C GLY A 66 -10.63 7.84 14.48
N PHE A 67 -9.76 7.37 13.60
CA PHE A 67 -9.85 7.56 12.15
C PHE A 67 -10.03 6.24 11.41
N MET A 68 -10.64 6.32 10.23
CA MET A 68 -10.81 5.20 9.31
C MET A 68 -10.58 5.69 7.87
N ALA A 69 -10.04 4.83 7.01
CA ALA A 69 -9.96 5.03 5.57
C ALA A 69 -10.43 3.74 4.87
N PRO A 70 -10.83 3.74 3.58
CA PRO A 70 -11.10 2.52 2.86
C PRO A 70 -9.89 1.57 2.92
N PHE A 71 -10.17 0.26 2.96
CA PHE A 71 -9.16 -0.78 3.09
C PHE A 71 -9.66 -2.08 2.45
N GLY A 72 -8.73 -2.97 2.07
CA GLY A 72 -9.06 -4.29 1.54
C GLY A 72 -9.54 -5.27 2.62
N ASP A 73 -10.06 -6.41 2.21
CA ASP A 73 -10.56 -7.46 3.11
C ASP A 73 -9.46 -8.23 3.86
N SER A 74 -8.27 -8.38 3.27
CA SER A 74 -7.16 -9.13 3.88
C SER A 74 -6.16 -8.22 4.62
N PRO A 75 -5.88 -8.49 5.91
CA PRO A 75 -4.99 -7.65 6.73
C PRO A 75 -3.51 -7.75 6.32
N THR A 76 -3.14 -8.75 5.53
CA THR A 76 -1.76 -9.00 5.10
C THR A 76 -1.45 -8.41 3.72
N VAL A 77 -2.41 -7.79 3.05
CA VAL A 77 -2.15 -7.12 1.77
C VAL A 77 -1.34 -5.85 2.03
N GLY A 78 -0.33 -5.59 1.20
CA GLY A 78 0.48 -4.38 1.29
C GLY A 78 -0.25 -3.17 0.70
N ILE A 79 -0.23 -2.04 1.42
CA ILE A 79 -1.00 -0.86 1.05
C ILE A 79 -0.60 -0.31 -0.32
N GLY A 80 0.70 -0.35 -0.66
CA GLY A 80 1.19 0.20 -1.92
C GLY A 80 0.58 -0.48 -3.14
N GLY A 81 0.47 -1.81 -3.13
CA GLY A 81 -0.07 -2.57 -4.27
C GLY A 81 -1.59 -2.40 -4.41
N ILE A 82 -2.33 -2.56 -3.31
CA ILE A 82 -3.80 -2.51 -3.34
C ILE A 82 -4.34 -1.12 -3.69
N THR A 83 -3.70 -0.05 -3.22
CA THR A 83 -4.08 1.32 -3.58
C THR A 83 -3.90 1.59 -5.08
N MET A 84 -2.78 1.16 -5.67
CA MET A 84 -2.51 1.34 -7.11
C MET A 84 -3.40 0.48 -8.01
N GLY A 85 -3.93 -0.63 -7.49
CA GLY A 85 -4.90 -1.49 -8.17
C GLY A 85 -6.36 -1.10 -7.95
N GLY A 86 -6.64 0.03 -7.29
CA GLY A 86 -7.98 0.46 -6.89
C GLY A 86 -8.25 0.21 -5.41
N GLY A 87 -8.35 -1.07 -5.04
CA GLY A 87 -8.53 -1.48 -3.66
C GLY A 87 -10.00 -1.42 -3.21
N PHE A 88 -10.69 -2.54 -3.38
CA PHE A 88 -12.06 -2.73 -2.94
C PHE A 88 -12.10 -3.37 -1.55
N GLY A 89 -13.09 -2.99 -0.74
CA GLY A 89 -13.41 -3.65 0.52
C GLY A 89 -14.74 -3.22 1.11
N VAL A 90 -14.94 -3.49 2.40
CA VAL A 90 -16.24 -3.34 3.08
C VAL A 90 -16.77 -1.90 3.09
N LEU A 91 -15.88 -0.91 3.03
CA LEU A 91 -16.26 0.50 3.01
C LEU A 91 -16.52 1.05 1.60
N SER A 92 -16.23 0.28 0.54
CA SER A 92 -16.22 0.82 -0.82
C SER A 92 -17.58 1.26 -1.32
N ARG A 93 -18.67 0.65 -0.84
CA ARG A 93 -20.03 1.10 -1.19
C ARG A 93 -20.41 2.44 -0.56
N SER A 94 -19.79 2.79 0.56
CA SER A 94 -20.13 4.01 1.31
C SER A 94 -19.22 5.18 0.97
N ILE A 95 -17.92 4.92 0.75
CA ILE A 95 -16.89 5.96 0.61
C ILE A 95 -15.90 5.70 -0.54
N GLY A 96 -16.17 4.73 -1.43
CA GLY A 96 -15.33 4.47 -2.60
C GLY A 96 -14.12 3.56 -2.35
N LEU A 97 -13.36 3.30 -3.41
CA LEU A 97 -12.14 2.50 -3.37
C LEU A 97 -11.03 3.20 -2.56
N ILE A 98 -9.98 2.47 -2.22
CA ILE A 98 -8.77 3.07 -1.62
C ILE A 98 -8.18 4.13 -2.56
N SER A 99 -8.17 3.87 -3.86
CA SER A 99 -7.72 4.82 -4.89
C SER A 99 -8.57 6.08 -4.97
N ASP A 100 -9.88 5.98 -4.73
CA ASP A 100 -10.78 7.13 -4.79
C ASP A 100 -10.53 8.11 -3.63
N ASN A 101 -9.83 7.64 -2.59
CA ASN A 101 -9.47 8.40 -1.40
C ASN A 101 -7.97 8.78 -1.40
N LEU A 102 -7.25 8.51 -2.48
CA LEU A 102 -5.84 8.85 -2.63
C LEU A 102 -5.68 10.32 -3.05
N LEU A 103 -5.08 11.13 -2.19
CA LEU A 103 -4.92 12.56 -2.45
C LEU A 103 -3.67 12.89 -3.30
N ALA A 104 -2.57 12.17 -3.04
CA ALA A 104 -1.30 12.38 -3.73
C ALA A 104 -0.36 11.18 -3.55
N LEU A 105 0.64 11.10 -4.42
CA LEU A 105 1.77 10.17 -4.31
C LEU A 105 3.09 10.92 -4.39
N LYS A 106 4.11 10.37 -3.74
CA LYS A 106 5.50 10.78 -3.91
C LYS A 106 6.27 9.61 -4.52
N MET A 107 6.95 9.88 -5.62
CA MET A 107 7.84 8.96 -6.32
C MET A 107 9.30 9.37 -6.10
#